data_AF-A0A961S0C2-F1
#
_entry.id   AF-A0A961S0C2-F1
#
_cell.length_a   1.000
_cell.length_b   1.000
_cell.length_c   1.000
_cell.angle_alpha   90.00
_cell.angle_beta   90.00
_cell.angle_gamma   90.00
#
_symmetry.space_group_name_H-M   'P 1'
#
loop_
_entity.id
_entity.type
_entity.pdbx_description
1 polymer ?
#
loop_
_entity_poly.entity_id
_entity_poly.type
_entity_poly.pdbx_seq_one_letter_code
_entity_poly.pdbx_strand_id
1 'polypeptide(L)' 'MPAGLDDGKLTRLMAREREAFHARTHKSGALLRRAAGTMPDGVPMAWMAGLYRHRPLFVTGG' A
#
# COMPACT_ATOMS: atom_id res chain seq x y z
N MET A 1 8.28 7.50 -23.16
CA MET A 1 7.26 8.03 -22.24
C MET A 1 6.02 8.31 -23.07
N PRO A 2 4.82 7.81 -22.72
CA PRO A 2 3.64 8.03 -23.56
C PRO A 2 3.40 9.53 -23.68
N ALA A 3 3.49 10.06 -24.90
CA ALA A 3 3.15 11.44 -25.19
C ALA A 3 1.63 11.58 -25.04
N GLY A 4 1.19 12.32 -24.01
CA GLY A 4 -0.23 12.65 -23.81
C GLY A 4 -0.76 12.58 -22.38
N LEU A 5 0.05 12.16 -21.39
CA LEU A 5 -0.36 12.22 -19.99
C LEU A 5 0.05 13.57 -19.35
N ASP A 6 -0.91 14.20 -18.71
CA ASP A 6 -0.68 15.38 -17.87
C ASP A 6 -0.19 14.90 -16.50
N ASP A 7 1.08 15.13 -16.19
CA ASP A 7 1.74 14.71 -14.96
C ASP A 7 1.07 15.28 -13.70
N GLY A 8 0.51 16.50 -13.79
CA GLY A 8 -0.21 17.14 -12.70
C GLY A 8 -1.56 16.47 -12.43
N LYS A 9 -2.28 16.06 -13.47
CA LYS A 9 -3.50 15.25 -13.34
C LYS A 9 -3.17 13.86 -12.80
N LEU A 10 -2.12 13.22 -13.30
CA LEU A 10 -1.69 11.90 -12.84
C LEU A 10 -1.30 11.91 -11.37
N THR A 11 -0.51 12.89 -10.93
CA THR A 11 -0.09 13.03 -9.53
C THR A 11 -1.28 13.22 -8.60
N ARG A 12 -2.25 14.07 -8.97
CA ARG A 12 -3.48 14.28 -8.19
C ARG A 12 -4.33 13.01 -8.11
N LEU A 13 -4.47 12.29 -9.21
CA LEU A 13 -5.18 11.01 -9.24
C LEU A 13 -4.51 10.01 -8.30
N MET A 14 -3.20 9.81 -8.42
CA MET A 14 -2.45 8.88 -7.56
C MET A 14 -2.58 9.22 -6.07
N ALA A 15 -2.54 10.50 -5.71
CA ALA A 15 -2.73 10.93 -4.33
C ALA A 15 -4.12 10.56 -3.81
N ARG A 16 -5.18 10.85 -4.58
CA ARG A 16 -6.56 10.50 -4.23
C ARG A 16 -6.75 8.99 -4.07
N GLU A 17 -6.22 8.20 -5.00
CA GLU A 17 -6.31 6.74 -4.93
C GLU A 17 -5.55 6.17 -3.73
N ARG A 18 -4.41 6.76 -3.36
CA ARG A 18 -3.66 6.37 -2.16
C ARG A 18 -4.49 6.61 -0.89
N GLU A 19 -5.14 7.76 -0.77
CA GLU A 19 -6.02 8.04 0.38
C GLU A 19 -7.23 7.11 0.42
N ALA A 20 -7.89 6.88 -0.72
CA ALA A 20 -9.02 5.96 -0.82
C ALA A 20 -8.60 4.52 -0.43
N PHE A 21 -7.43 4.07 -0.91
CA PHE A 21 -6.87 2.79 -0.52
C PHE A 21 -6.60 2.71 0.98
N HIS A 22 -6.01 3.76 1.57
CA HIS A 22 -5.74 3.81 3.00
C HIS A 22 -6.99 3.74 3.86
N ALA A 23 -8.06 4.46 3.47
CA ALA A 23 -9.34 4.45 4.16
C ALA A 23 -10.01 3.06 4.08
N ARG A 24 -10.06 2.47 2.88
CA ARG A 24 -10.67 1.15 2.64
C ARG A 24 -9.95 0.02 3.34
N THR A 25 -8.62 0.13 3.52
CA THR A 25 -7.76 -0.95 4.04
C THR A 25 -7.20 -0.65 5.42
N HIS A 26 -7.88 0.17 6.22
CA HIS A 26 -7.40 0.62 7.52
C HIS A 26 -7.06 -0.54 8.48
N LYS A 27 -7.81 -1.66 8.43
CA LYS A 27 -7.55 -2.88 9.21
C LYS A 27 -6.20 -3.51 8.88
N SER A 28 -5.87 -3.65 7.59
CA SER A 28 -4.54 -4.14 7.14
C SER A 28 -3.42 -3.24 7.66
N GLY A 29 -3.63 -1.91 7.67
CA GLY A 29 -2.67 -0.97 8.24
C GLY A 29 -2.46 -1.14 9.75
N ALA A 30 -3.51 -1.46 10.51
CA ALA A 30 -3.41 -1.73 11.94
C ALA A 30 -2.66 -3.04 12.21
N LEU A 31 -2.94 -4.09 11.44
CA LEU A 31 -2.24 -5.37 11.53
C LEU A 31 -0.76 -5.24 11.16
N LEU A 32 -0.44 -4.49 10.12
CA LEU A 32 0.95 -4.21 9.72
C LEU A 32 1.74 -3.52 10.85
N ARG A 33 1.16 -2.50 11.49
CA ARG A 33 1.79 -1.82 12.64
C ARG A 33 2.03 -2.77 13.81
N ARG A 34 1.10 -3.69 14.08
CA ARG A 34 1.28 -4.72 15.11
C ARG A 34 2.40 -5.70 14.73
N ALA A 35 2.39 -6.17 13.49
CA ALA A 35 3.35 -7.13 12.96
C ALA A 35 4.79 -6.58 12.94
N ALA A 36 4.95 -5.27 12.73
CA ALA A 36 6.25 -4.60 12.76
C ALA A 36 6.97 -4.71 14.12
N GLY A 37 6.26 -5.05 15.20
CA GLY A 37 6.87 -5.34 16.51
C GLY A 37 7.59 -6.68 16.58
N THR A 38 7.35 -7.60 15.64
CA THR A 38 7.90 -8.97 15.65
C THR A 38 8.58 -9.38 14.36
N MET A 39 8.32 -8.66 13.25
CA MET A 39 8.86 -8.94 11.93
C MET A 39 9.41 -7.65 11.32
N PRO A 40 10.61 -7.68 10.68
CA PRO A 40 11.09 -6.58 9.86
C PRO A 40 10.03 -6.16 8.83
N ASP A 41 9.79 -4.86 8.70
CA ASP A 41 8.76 -4.27 7.83
C ASP A 41 7.33 -4.80 8.03
N GLY A 42 7.07 -5.51 9.13
CA GLY A 42 5.77 -6.10 9.45
C GLY A 42 5.35 -7.26 8.55
N VAL A 43 6.29 -7.90 7.84
CA VAL A 43 6.03 -9.03 6.93
C VAL A 43 7.08 -10.14 7.10
N PRO A 44 6.72 -11.43 6.86
CA PRO A 44 7.67 -12.53 7.00
C PRO A 44 8.79 -12.53 5.97
N MET A 45 8.48 -12.09 4.74
CA MET A 45 9.40 -12.10 3.62
C MET A 45 9.61 -10.68 3.09
N ALA A 46 10.87 -10.23 3.01
CA ALA A 46 11.22 -8.86 2.63
C ALA A 46 10.61 -8.42 1.28
N TRP A 47 10.45 -9.35 0.33
CA TRP A 47 9.82 -9.03 -0.96
C TRP A 47 8.38 -8.54 -0.81
N MET A 48 7.65 -8.93 0.25
CA MET A 48 6.27 -8.50 0.49
C MET A 48 6.16 -7.01 0.81
N ALA A 49 7.21 -6.41 1.41
CA ALA A 49 7.24 -4.98 1.72
C ALA A 49 7.43 -4.12 0.46
N GLY A 50 8.14 -4.65 -0.55
CA GLY A 50 8.47 -3.93 -1.79
C GLY A 50 7.64 -4.33 -3.02
N LEU A 51 6.81 -5.37 -2.94
CA LEU A 51 6.09 -5.90 -4.11
C LEU A 51 5.10 -4.89 -4.71
N TYR A 52 4.41 -4.13 -3.87
CA TYR A 52 3.42 -3.15 -4.29
C TYR A 52 3.81 -1.75 -3.83
N ARG A 53 3.32 -0.73 -4.56
CA ARG A 53 3.51 0.69 -4.18
C ARG A 53 2.71 1.12 -2.95
N HIS A 54 1.78 0.27 -2.49
CA HIS A 54 1.01 0.49 -1.28
C HIS A 54 1.45 -0.49 -0.17
N ARG A 55 1.09 -0.18 1.08
CA ARG A 55 1.35 -1.06 2.21
C ARG A 55 0.76 -2.48 2.00
N PRO A 56 1.36 -3.54 2.57
CA PRO A 56 0.84 -4.91 2.50
C PRO A 56 -0.63 -5.04 2.90
N LEU A 57 -1.35 -5.94 2.22
CA LEU A 57 -2.72 -6.33 2.57
C LEU A 57 -2.72 -7.61 3.40
N PHE A 58 -3.59 -7.65 4.41
CA PHE A 58 -3.82 -8.84 5.23
C PHE A 58 -5.11 -9.50 4.75
N VAL A 59 -4.99 -10.74 4.26
CA VAL A 59 -6.12 -11.54 3.77
C VAL A 59 -6.84 -12.14 4.97
N THR A 60 -8.19 -12.13 4.95
CA THR A 60 -9.00 -12.68 6.06
C THR A 60 -9.25 -14.19 5.93
N GLY A 61 -9.10 -14.75 4.73
CA GLY A 61 -9.36 -16.16 4.43
C GLY A 61 -9.43 -16.40 2.92
N GLY A 62 -9.49 -17.67 2.56
CA GLY A 62 -9.65 -18.21 1.21
C GLY A 62 -10.26 -19.60 1.30
#